data_AF-A0A2V5LHF3-F1
#
_entry.id   AF-A0A2V5LHF3-F1
#
_cell.length_a   1.000
_cell.length_b   1.000
_cell.length_c   1.000
_cell.angle_alpha   90.00
_cell.angle_beta   90.00
_cell.angle_gamma   90.00
#
_symmetry.space_group_name_H-M   'P 1'
#
loop_
_entity.id
_entity.type
_entity.pdbx_description
1 polymer ?
#
loop_
_entity_poly.entity_id
_entity_poly.type
_entity_poly.pdbx_seq_one_letter_code
_entity_poly.pdbx_strand_id
1 'polypeptide(L)' 'DPFLGIGNSAVAAQRCSVKRFIGFEIDETYLTEAKRRLALRKQ' A
#
# COMPACT_ATOMS: atom_id res chain seq x y z
N ASP A 1 4.53 7.79 -0.50
CA ASP A 1 4.80 7.28 -1.85
C ASP A 1 3.82 7.92 -2.83
N PRO A 2 4.24 8.90 -3.63
CA PRO A 2 3.37 9.61 -4.57
C PRO A 2 2.95 8.75 -5.78
N PHE A 3 3.60 7.61 -6.03
CA PHE A 3 3.27 6.68 -7.10
C PHE A 3 3.22 5.27 -6.52
N LEU A 4 2.19 5.01 -5.74
CA LEU A 4 2.06 3.79 -4.95
C LEU A 4 2.01 2.52 -5.81
N GLY A 5 1.47 2.61 -7.03
CA GLY A 5 1.19 1.48 -7.90
C GLY A 5 0.37 0.42 -7.16
N ILE A 6 0.77 -0.85 -7.27
CA ILE A 6 0.15 -1.98 -6.57
C ILE A 6 0.52 -2.08 -5.07
N GLY A 7 1.22 -1.09 -4.51
CA GLY A 7 1.42 -0.98 -3.05
C GLY A 7 2.66 -1.66 -2.46
N ASN A 8 3.71 -1.94 -3.24
CA ASN A 8 4.93 -2.59 -2.73
C ASN A 8 5.57 -1.81 -1.57
N SER A 9 5.68 -0.49 -1.70
CA SER A 9 6.22 0.40 -0.68
C SER A 9 5.39 0.40 0.60
N ALA A 10 4.05 0.36 0.49
CA ALA A 10 3.14 0.27 1.64
C ALA A 10 3.25 -1.09 2.35
N VAL A 11 3.34 -2.18 1.59
CA VAL A 11 3.54 -3.53 2.13
C VAL A 11 4.89 -3.63 2.85
N ALA A 12 5.95 -3.05 2.28
CA ALA A 12 7.27 -2.98 2.92
C ALA A 12 7.21 -2.16 4.21
N ALA A 13 6.58 -0.98 4.19
CA ALA A 13 6.41 -0.13 5.36
C ALA A 13 5.66 -0.85 6.49
N GLN A 14 4.60 -1.60 6.17
CA GLN A 14 3.88 -2.43 7.14
C GLN A 14 4.77 -3.54 7.74
N ARG A 15 5.59 -4.20 6.92
CA ARG A 15 6.54 -5.25 7.38
C ARG A 15 7.65 -4.70 8.28
N CYS A 16 8.07 -3.46 8.03
CA CYS A 16 9.08 -2.77 8.82
C CYS A 16 8.49 -2.03 10.04
N SER A 17 7.21 -2.22 10.35
CA SER A 17 6.53 -1.57 11.48
C SER A 17 6.62 -0.04 11.45
N VAL A 18 6.61 0.55 10.25
CA VAL A 18 6.60 2.00 10.07
C VAL A 18 5.27 2.53 10.62
N LYS A 19 5.34 3.42 11.63
CA LYS A 19 4.16 3.93 12.35
C LYS A 19 3.15 4.65 11.45
N ARG A 20 3.61 5.31 10.38
CA ARG A 20 2.76 6.04 9.44
C ARG A 20 3.34 5.97 8.04
N PHE A 21 2.50 5.56 7.09
CA PHE A 21 2.81 5.56 5.67
C PHE A 21 1.68 6.27 4.92
N ILE A 22 2.02 7.16 3.99
CA ILE A 22 1.05 7.88 3.14
C ILE A 22 1.39 7.54 1.70
N GLY A 23 0.40 7.06 0.94
CA GLY A 23 0.54 6.70 -0.47
C GLY A 23 -0.56 7.32 -1.32
N PHE A 24 -0.25 7.65 -2.57
CA PHE A 24 -1.20 8.12 -3.59
C PHE A 24 -1.04 7.30 -4.86
N GLU A 25 -2.16 6.99 -5.51
CA GLU A 25 -2.21 6.39 -6.84
C GLU A 25 -3.45 6.94 -7.56
N ILE A 26 -3.30 7.31 -8.83
CA ILE A 26 -4.39 7.84 -9.66
C ILE A 26 -5.11 6.72 -10.40
N ASP A 27 -4.40 5.65 -10.74
CA ASP A 27 -4.99 4.50 -11.41
C ASP A 27 -5.82 3.66 -10.43
N GLU A 28 -7.12 3.57 -10.68
CA GLU A 28 -8.05 2.86 -9.82
C GLU A 28 -7.79 1.35 -9.76
N THR A 29 -7.28 0.75 -10.84
CA THR A 29 -6.95 -0.67 -10.90
C THR A 29 -5.77 -0.97 -9.98
N TYR A 30 -4.72 -0.14 -10.04
CA TYR A 30 -3.56 -0.26 -9.14
C TYR A 30 -3.93 0.03 -7.69
N LEU A 31 -4.74 1.06 -7.44
CA LEU A 31 -5.20 1.38 -6.09
C LEU A 31 -6.06 0.25 -5.49
N THR A 32 -6.90 -0.40 -6.29
CA THR A 32 -7.71 -1.54 -5.87
C THR A 32 -6.85 -2.74 -5.49
N GLU A 33 -5.85 -3.07 -6.33
CA GLU A 33 -4.90 -4.15 -6.02
C GLU A 33 -4.06 -3.84 -4.78
N ALA A 34 -3.61 -2.59 -4.61
CA ALA A 34 -2.89 -2.15 -3.42
C ALA A 34 -3.73 -2.31 -2.14
N LYS A 35 -5.00 -1.89 -2.17
CA LYS A 35 -5.94 -2.08 -1.04
C LYS A 35 -6.13 -3.56 -0.70
N ARG A 36 -6.31 -4.43 -1.71
CA ARG A 36 -6.45 -5.89 -1.51
C ARG A 36 -5.23 -6.48 -0.81
N ARG A 37 -4.01 -6.13 -1.27
CA ARG A 37 -2.76 -6.62 -0.67
C ARG A 37 -2.57 -6.18 0.77
N LEU A 38 -2.97 -4.95 1.11
CA LEU A 38 -2.89 -4.41 2.46
C LEU A 38 -3.96 -5.03 3.39
N ALA A 39 -5.16 -5.29 2.88
CA ALA A 39 -6.27 -5.87 3.66
C ALA A 39 -6.05 -7.34 4.07
N LEU A 40 -5.29 -8.11 3.28
CA LEU A 40 -4.95 -9.51 3.57
C LEU A 40 -4.03 -9.69 4.79
N ARG A 41 -3.55 -8.59 5.38
CA ARG A 41 -2.68 -8.60 6.56
C ARG A 41 -3.30 -7.77 7.69
N LYS A 42 -4.48 -8.19 8.17
CA LYS A 42 -4.90 -7.84 9.53
C LYS A 42 -4.17 -8.79 10.49
N GLN A 43 -3.28 -8.25 11.31
CA GLN A 43 -2.83 -8.90 12.54
C GLN A 43 -3.98 -8.88 13.54
#